data_AF-A0A543KI34-F1
#
_entry.id   AF-A0A543KI34-F1
#
_cell.length_a   1.000
_cell.length_b   1.000
_cell.length_c   1.000
_cell.angle_alpha   90.00
_cell.angle_beta   90.00
_cell.angle_gamma   90.00
#
_symmetry.space_group_name_H-M   'P 1'
#
loop_
_entity.id
_entity.type
_entity.pdbx_description
1 polymer ?
#
loop_
_entity_poly.entity_id
_entity_poly.type
_entity_poly.pdbx_seq_one_letter_code
_entity_poly.pdbx_strand_id
1 'polypeptide(L)'
;MRAPALVLVILSLAVMIGAVATIGGPEQARAERRDAQRMTDLNALGRHVTCLLDQELDLDDTSDICPPPPRVTDPKTDTPYQITRTAPDIVRVCAEFERPARTDTLAYRADFDRDAGCLILRRTESRIRG
;
A
#
# COMPACT_ATOMS: atom_id res chain seq x y z
N MET A 1 -53.66 -1.23 -17.40
CA MET A 1 -52.58 -2.04 -18.02
C MET A 1 -51.16 -1.48 -17.86
N ARG A 2 -50.93 -0.32 -17.21
CA ARG A 2 -49.59 0.31 -17.11
C ARG A 2 -48.77 -0.06 -15.88
N ALA A 3 -49.41 -0.56 -14.82
CA ALA A 3 -48.76 -0.95 -13.56
C ALA A 3 -47.64 -2.00 -13.74
N PRO A 4 -47.83 -3.12 -14.47
CA PRO A 4 -46.76 -4.11 -14.61
C PRO A 4 -45.57 -3.57 -15.43
N ALA A 5 -45.83 -2.72 -16.43
CA ALA A 5 -44.78 -2.09 -17.22
C ALA A 5 -43.94 -1.10 -16.38
N LEU A 6 -44.59 -0.32 -15.50
CA LEU A 6 -43.91 0.62 -14.61
C LEU A 6 -43.01 -0.11 -13.60
N VAL A 7 -43.47 -1.24 -13.05
CA VAL A 7 -42.67 -2.07 -12.14
C VAL A 7 -41.41 -2.59 -12.83
N LEU A 8 -41.52 -3.10 -14.06
CA LEU A 8 -40.38 -3.60 -14.82
C LEU A 8 -39.36 -2.49 -15.15
N VAL A 9 -39.82 -1.29 -15.48
CA VAL A 9 -38.94 -0.13 -15.75
C VAL A 9 -38.19 0.31 -14.49
N ILE A 10 -38.85 0.36 -13.35
CA ILE A 10 -38.20 0.71 -12.08
C ILE A 10 -37.18 -0.35 -11.70
N LEU A 11 -37.54 -1.63 -11.85
CA LEU A 11 -36.66 -2.74 -11.50
C LEU A 11 -35.41 -2.77 -12.39
N SER A 12 -35.56 -2.56 -13.70
CA SER A 12 -34.43 -2.50 -14.62
C SER A 12 -33.52 -1.31 -14.33
N LEU A 13 -34.09 -0.13 -14.02
CA LEU A 13 -33.30 1.04 -13.64
C LEU A 13 -32.54 0.80 -12.34
N ALA A 14 -33.17 0.18 -11.34
CA ALA A 14 -32.52 -0.15 -10.07
C ALA A 14 -31.36 -1.14 -10.26
N VAL A 15 -31.52 -2.15 -11.11
CA VAL A 15 -30.45 -3.10 -11.46
C VAL A 15 -29.29 -2.38 -12.17
N MET A 16 -29.58 -1.49 -13.12
CA MET A 16 -28.55 -0.73 -13.83
C MET A 16 -27.76 0.20 -12.90
N ILE A 17 -28.45 0.94 -12.04
CA ILE A 17 -27.81 1.83 -11.04
C ILE A 17 -26.98 0.99 -10.06
N GLY A 18 -27.52 -0.13 -9.59
CA GLY A 18 -26.81 -1.06 -8.71
C GLY A 18 -25.54 -1.59 -9.36
N ALA A 19 -25.60 -2.02 -10.62
CA ALA A 19 -24.44 -2.51 -11.35
C ALA A 19 -23.35 -1.44 -11.50
N VAL A 20 -23.71 -0.23 -11.93
CA VAL A 20 -22.74 0.87 -12.10
C VAL A 20 -22.09 1.27 -10.76
N ALA A 21 -22.85 1.27 -9.68
CA ALA A 21 -22.33 1.60 -8.35
C ALA A 21 -21.24 0.61 -7.88
N THR A 22 -21.22 -0.63 -8.38
CA THR A 22 -20.20 -1.63 -8.00
C THR A 22 -18.87 -1.47 -8.73
N ILE A 23 -18.84 -0.82 -9.91
CA ILE A 23 -17.66 -0.74 -10.77
C ILE A 23 -16.66 0.34 -10.29
N GLY A 24 -17.09 1.24 -9.40
CA GLY A 24 -16.26 2.33 -8.90
C GLY A 24 -16.19 3.51 -9.86
N GLY A 25 -16.16 4.73 -9.31
CA GLY A 25 -16.16 5.97 -10.09
C GLY A 25 -14.75 6.40 -10.54
N PRO A 26 -14.65 7.44 -11.38
CA PRO A 26 -13.37 8.01 -11.81
C PRO A 26 -12.51 8.51 -10.63
N GLU A 27 -13.13 8.97 -9.54
CA GLU A 27 -12.39 9.32 -8.31
C GLU A 27 -11.76 8.10 -7.65
N GLN A 28 -12.45 6.96 -7.66
CA GLN A 28 -11.88 5.70 -7.16
C GLN A 28 -10.67 5.28 -7.98
N ALA A 29 -10.74 5.35 -9.31
CA ALA A 29 -9.59 5.04 -10.16
C ALA A 29 -8.38 5.96 -9.91
N ARG A 30 -8.60 7.22 -9.52
CA ARG A 30 -7.52 8.15 -9.16
C ARG A 30 -6.91 7.80 -7.80
N ALA A 31 -7.74 7.46 -6.82
CA ALA A 31 -7.28 7.00 -5.50
C ALA A 31 -6.44 5.72 -5.63
N GLU A 32 -6.91 4.73 -6.39
CA GLU A 32 -6.18 3.48 -6.67
C GLU A 32 -4.81 3.73 -7.29
N ARG A 33 -4.70 4.68 -8.24
CA ARG A 33 -3.41 5.05 -8.83
C ARG A 33 -2.46 5.71 -7.83
N ARG A 34 -2.97 6.54 -6.91
CA ARG A 34 -2.15 7.17 -5.86
C ARG A 34 -1.67 6.14 -4.86
N ASP A 35 -2.55 5.24 -4.44
CA ASP A 35 -2.21 4.14 -3.53
C ASP A 35 -1.19 3.16 -4.16
N ALA A 36 -1.32 2.87 -5.46
CA ALA A 36 -0.31 2.08 -6.19
C ALA A 36 1.06 2.77 -6.26
N GLN A 37 1.08 4.11 -6.39
CA GLN A 37 2.33 4.88 -6.32
C GLN A 37 2.94 4.81 -4.91
N ARG A 38 2.15 5.03 -3.86
CA ARG A 38 2.60 4.92 -2.47
C ARG A 38 3.19 3.56 -2.18
N MET A 39 2.54 2.49 -2.67
CA MET A 39 3.07 1.14 -2.54
C MET A 39 4.40 0.96 -3.29
N THR A 40 4.53 1.53 -4.48
CA THR A 40 5.81 1.50 -5.23
C THR A 40 6.93 2.18 -4.44
N ASP A 41 6.63 3.32 -3.83
CA ASP A 41 7.57 4.06 -2.98
C ASP A 41 7.94 3.27 -1.71
N LEU A 42 6.95 2.70 -1.00
CA LEU A 42 7.18 1.85 0.17
C LEU A 42 8.04 0.62 -0.17
N ASN A 43 7.86 0.00 -1.34
CA ASN A 43 8.72 -1.10 -1.77
C ASN A 43 10.15 -0.65 -2.07
N ALA A 44 10.33 0.55 -2.62
CA ALA A 44 11.66 1.11 -2.85
C ALA A 44 12.37 1.42 -1.53
N LEU A 45 11.65 2.08 -0.60
CA LEU A 45 12.12 2.32 0.77
C LEU A 45 12.43 1.01 1.49
N GLY A 46 11.56 0.02 1.33
CA GLY A 46 11.73 -1.32 1.90
C GLY A 46 13.06 -1.95 1.49
N ARG A 47 13.40 -1.92 0.19
CA ARG A 47 14.70 -2.46 -0.28
C ARG A 47 15.90 -1.71 0.30
N HIS A 48 15.82 -0.40 0.39
CA HIS A 48 16.90 0.42 0.97
C HIS A 48 17.07 0.11 2.46
N VAL A 49 15.98 0.14 3.24
CA VAL A 49 16.00 -0.11 4.68
C VAL A 49 16.38 -1.55 5.01
N THR A 50 15.90 -2.55 4.26
CA THR A 50 16.36 -3.93 4.44
C THR A 50 17.85 -4.07 4.22
N CYS A 51 18.42 -3.39 3.21
CA CYS A 51 19.87 -3.39 3.03
C CYS A 51 20.60 -2.77 4.23
N LEU A 52 20.14 -1.62 4.74
CA LEU A 52 20.73 -1.01 5.94
C LEU A 52 20.65 -1.96 7.14
N LEU A 53 19.51 -2.63 7.33
CA LEU A 53 19.32 -3.61 8.41
C LEU A 53 20.26 -4.80 8.30
N ASP A 54 20.44 -5.34 7.09
CA ASP A 54 21.31 -6.49 6.82
C ASP A 54 22.80 -6.12 6.94
N GLN A 55 23.17 -4.86 6.72
CA GLN A 55 24.51 -4.33 6.94
C GLN A 55 24.74 -3.78 8.36
N GLU A 56 23.74 -3.95 9.25
CA GLU A 56 23.79 -3.44 10.62
C GLU A 56 24.03 -1.93 10.74
N LEU A 57 23.54 -1.18 9.75
CA LEU A 57 23.60 0.29 9.70
C LEU A 57 22.36 0.93 10.32
N ASP A 58 22.51 2.19 10.73
CA ASP A 58 21.41 3.03 11.17
C ASP A 58 20.56 3.52 9.97
N LEU A 59 19.32 3.91 10.24
CA LEU A 59 18.36 4.31 9.20
C LEU A 59 18.73 5.62 8.50
N ASP A 60 19.55 6.43 9.15
CA ASP A 60 20.04 7.72 8.66
C ASP A 60 21.43 7.61 8.01
N ASP A 61 22.02 6.41 7.99
CA ASP A 61 23.35 6.20 7.44
C ASP A 61 23.36 6.26 5.90
N THR A 62 24.42 6.84 5.36
CA THR A 62 24.74 6.76 3.94
C THR A 62 25.64 5.56 3.68
N SER A 63 25.28 4.73 2.70
CA SER A 63 26.04 3.54 2.31
C SER A 63 26.18 3.47 0.79
N ASP A 64 27.41 3.26 0.31
CA ASP A 64 27.70 3.02 -1.10
C ASP A 64 27.32 1.60 -1.55
N ILE A 65 27.07 0.70 -0.59
CA ILE A 65 26.70 -0.70 -0.84
C ILE A 65 25.19 -0.81 -1.03
N CYS A 66 24.42 -0.02 -0.28
CA CYS A 66 22.97 -0.05 -0.36
C CYS A 66 22.43 0.79 -1.53
N PRO A 67 21.24 0.45 -2.06
CA PRO A 67 20.56 1.31 -3.01
C PRO A 67 20.47 2.73 -2.44
N PRO A 68 20.60 3.79 -3.26
CA PRO A 68 20.49 5.15 -2.77
C PRO A 68 19.14 5.37 -2.08
N PRO A 69 19.07 6.26 -1.08
CA PRO A 69 17.84 6.54 -0.37
C PRO A 69 16.77 7.01 -1.37
N PRO A 70 15.65 6.29 -1.52
CA PRO A 70 14.58 6.70 -2.40
C PRO A 70 13.84 7.90 -1.79
N ARG A 71 12.83 8.41 -2.51
CA ARG A 71 12.00 9.50 -2.02
C ARG A 71 11.28 9.11 -0.73
N VAL A 72 11.42 9.93 0.30
CA VAL A 72 10.81 9.74 1.63
C VAL A 72 9.47 10.48 1.82
N THR A 73 8.98 11.15 0.78
CA THR A 73 7.72 11.91 0.77
C THR A 73 6.83 11.48 -0.38
N ASP A 74 5.51 11.43 -0.14
CA ASP A 74 4.51 11.21 -1.17
C ASP A 74 4.46 12.43 -2.11
N PRO A 75 4.75 12.28 -3.42
CA PRO A 75 4.79 13.41 -4.36
C PRO A 75 3.44 14.06 -4.66
N LYS A 76 2.32 13.48 -4.21
CA LYS A 76 0.99 14.04 -4.42
C LYS A 76 0.50 14.85 -3.24
N THR A 77 0.93 14.49 -2.03
CA THR A 77 0.46 15.11 -0.79
C THR A 77 1.57 15.84 -0.06
N ASP A 78 2.82 15.68 -0.48
CA ASP A 78 4.04 16.10 0.22
C ASP A 78 4.16 15.55 1.65
N THR A 79 3.36 14.54 1.99
CA THR A 79 3.37 13.91 3.31
C THR A 79 4.58 12.98 3.43
N PRO A 80 5.38 13.08 4.51
CA PRO A 80 6.50 12.17 4.73
C PRO A 80 6.01 10.76 5.06
N TYR A 81 6.66 9.75 4.50
CA TYR A 81 6.48 8.36 4.90
C TYR A 81 7.06 8.15 6.30
N GLN A 82 6.39 7.33 7.10
CA GLN A 82 6.82 7.08 8.48
C GLN A 82 7.73 5.87 8.51
N ILE A 83 8.98 6.08 8.93
CA ILE A 83 9.98 5.01 9.10
C ILE A 83 10.27 4.91 10.59
N THR A 84 10.00 3.76 11.19
CA THR A 84 10.13 3.59 12.65
C THR A 84 10.75 2.25 12.98
N ARG A 85 11.88 2.28 13.69
CA ARG A 85 12.50 1.09 14.27
C ARG A 85 11.67 0.66 15.49
N THR A 86 11.04 -0.50 15.39
CA THR A 86 10.17 -1.05 16.45
C THR A 86 10.87 -2.09 17.32
N ALA A 87 11.91 -2.73 16.79
CA ALA A 87 12.83 -3.61 17.50
C ALA A 87 14.23 -3.49 16.84
N PRO A 88 15.30 -4.02 17.46
CA PRO A 88 16.66 -3.92 16.90
C PRO A 88 16.77 -4.41 15.44
N ASP A 89 15.99 -5.41 15.08
CA ASP A 89 15.94 -6.10 13.79
C ASP A 89 14.64 -5.84 13.01
N ILE A 90 13.69 -5.06 13.56
CA ILE A 90 12.37 -4.83 12.96
C ILE A 90 12.11 -3.34 12.75
N VAL A 91 11.88 -2.97 11.49
CA VAL A 91 11.53 -1.60 11.07
C VAL A 91 10.18 -1.60 10.37
N ARG A 92 9.35 -0.60 10.67
CA ARG A 92 8.11 -0.33 9.96
C ARG A 92 8.28 0.83 9.01
N VAL A 93 7.76 0.71 7.79
CA VAL A 93 7.70 1.77 6.79
C VAL A 93 6.26 1.95 6.33
N CYS A 94 5.65 3.08 6.66
CA CYS A 94 4.20 3.29 6.54
C CYS A 94 3.84 4.47 5.64
N ALA A 95 2.70 4.34 4.96
CA ALA A 95 2.05 5.40 4.20
C ALA A 95 0.57 5.49 4.57
N GLU A 96 -0.01 6.67 4.38
CA GLU A 96 -1.46 6.85 4.48
C GLU A 96 -2.11 6.47 3.16
N PHE A 97 -2.90 5.40 3.15
CA PHE A 97 -3.64 4.94 1.97
C PHE A 97 -5.05 5.52 1.98
N GLU A 98 -5.57 5.92 0.81
CA GLU A 98 -6.94 6.44 0.69
C GLU A 98 -8.00 5.34 0.71
N ARG A 99 -7.58 4.13 0.33
CA ARG A 99 -8.44 2.96 0.27
C ARG A 99 -7.90 1.90 1.21
N PRO A 100 -8.79 1.16 1.89
CA PRO A 100 -8.36 -0.01 2.62
C PRO A 100 -7.80 -1.02 1.60
N ALA A 101 -6.62 -1.57 1.86
CA ALA A 101 -5.89 -2.47 0.97
C ALA A 101 -6.55 -3.88 0.85
N ARG A 102 -7.88 -3.94 0.82
CA ARG A 102 -8.69 -5.17 0.89
C ARG A 102 -8.52 -6.07 -0.34
N THR A 103 -8.15 -5.50 -1.49
CA THR A 103 -8.25 -6.20 -2.78
C THR A 103 -6.99 -6.08 -3.64
N ASP A 104 -5.97 -5.34 -3.20
CA ASP A 104 -4.74 -5.26 -3.96
C ASP A 104 -3.98 -6.57 -3.87
N THR A 105 -3.57 -7.11 -5.01
CA THR A 105 -2.61 -8.20 -5.16
C THR A 105 -1.33 -7.98 -4.34
N LEU A 106 -1.07 -6.74 -3.95
CA LEU A 106 0.04 -6.28 -3.10
C LEU A 106 -0.11 -6.73 -1.63
N ALA A 107 -1.34 -6.91 -1.13
CA ALA A 107 -1.61 -7.33 0.24
C ALA A 107 -1.41 -8.83 0.49
N TYR A 108 -0.89 -9.56 -0.50
CA TYR A 108 -0.52 -10.98 -0.37
C TYR A 108 0.91 -11.18 0.18
N ARG A 109 1.64 -10.09 0.47
CA ARG A 109 2.93 -10.16 1.17
C ARG A 109 2.69 -10.31 2.66
N ALA A 110 3.26 -11.37 3.25
CA ALA A 110 3.17 -11.65 4.69
C ALA A 110 3.65 -10.50 5.58
N ASP A 111 4.45 -9.61 5.01
CA ASP A 111 5.09 -8.50 5.70
C ASP A 111 4.36 -7.15 5.54
N PHE A 112 3.15 -7.12 4.96
CA PHE A 112 2.35 -5.89 4.85
C PHE A 112 1.15 -5.89 5.81
N ASP A 113 1.16 -4.95 6.76
CA ASP A 113 0.05 -4.63 7.66
C ASP A 113 -0.95 -3.72 6.94
N ARG A 114 -2.03 -4.31 6.44
CA ARG A 114 -3.08 -3.60 5.68
C ARG A 114 -3.85 -2.58 6.50
N ASP A 115 -4.00 -2.81 7.80
CA ASP A 115 -4.81 -1.96 8.65
C ASP A 115 -4.03 -0.71 9.04
N ALA A 116 -2.71 -0.87 9.28
CA ALA A 116 -1.82 0.26 9.54
C ALA A 116 -1.23 0.91 8.28
N GLY A 117 -1.31 0.26 7.11
CA GLY A 117 -0.66 0.74 5.88
C GLY A 117 0.87 0.64 5.92
N CYS A 118 1.39 -0.36 6.64
CA CYS A 118 2.82 -0.48 6.95
C CYS A 118 3.45 -1.72 6.33
N LEU A 119 4.63 -1.55 5.73
CA LEU A 119 5.54 -2.65 5.42
C LEU A 119 6.42 -2.94 6.66
N ILE A 120 6.46 -4.19 7.09
CA ILE A 120 7.24 -4.69 8.23
C ILE A 120 8.50 -5.34 7.69
N LEU A 121 9.64 -4.69 7.88
CA LEU A 121 10.94 -5.16 7.44
C LEU A 121 11.64 -5.81 8.61
N ARG A 122 12.10 -7.04 8.40
CA ARG A 122 12.93 -7.77 9.35
C ARG A 122 14.31 -7.94 8.75
N ARG A 123 15.35 -7.82 9.58
CA ARG A 123 16.68 -8.31 9.19
C ARG A 123 16.52 -9.77 8.83
N THR A 124 17.08 -10.17 7.68
CA THR A 124 17.08 -11.59 7.35
C THR A 124 18.10 -12.23 8.27
N GLU A 125 17.69 -12.73 9.44
CA GLU A 125 18.55 -13.62 10.22
C GLU A 125 18.90 -14.76 9.28
N SER A 126 20.16 -14.76 8.84
CA SER A 126 20.71 -15.76 7.95
C SER A 126 20.23 -17.13 8.41
N ARG A 127 19.73 -17.88 7.45
CA ARG A 127 19.36 -19.30 7.48
C ARG A 127 20.55 -20.14 8.00
N ILE A 128 20.90 -19.98 9.27
CA ILE A 128 21.90 -20.73 10.03
C ILE A 128 21.14 -21.38 11.18
N ARG A 129 20.24 -22.29 10.82
CA ARG A 129 19.74 -23.31 11.74
C ARG A 129 19.44 -24.56 10.93
N GLY A 130 20.40 -25.50 10.90
CA GLY A 130 20.25 -26.86 10.37
C GLY A 130 21.30 -27.22 9.35
#